data_AF-A0A162QNT5-F1
#
_entry.id   AF-A0A162QNT5-F1
#
_cell.length_a   1.000
_cell.length_b   1.000
_cell.length_c   1.000
_cell.angle_alpha   90.00
_cell.angle_beta   90.00
_cell.angle_gamma   90.00
#
_symmetry.space_group_name_H-M   'P 1'
#
loop_
_entity.id
_entity.type
_entity.pdbx_description
1 polymer ?
#
loop_
_entity_poly.entity_id
_entity_poly.type
_entity_poly.pdbx_seq_one_letter_code
_entity_poly.pdbx_strand_id
1 'polypeptide(L)'
;MSGPVPSLAANIEKPPGTPIDPADAERVKLFQPFQQKSVTLHNRLGVSPMCMYSSVDGHLNDFHVLHYGSLALKGPGIVIIEASAVVPEGRITPQDSGLWNDSHINDLKRVVDVIKSQGSTPGIQIAHAGRKASMSPPFKGDYLEAEADGGWPNGVVGPSDNAYAPHYAKPHALTVQEIKQLVQSFVDAAVRADKAGIEVLEIHAAHGYLLSSFFSGNSNKRTDEYGGSFENRIRFGLEVVKAVRDAWPDHKPLWVRISCAEYVNPDPMGSDPDGWDIYQSCKLAAEFKKLGVDVVDCSSGGNIQGVKYPSAPMYQVQFSEAIKREAGIQTAAVGLIVEGTDAEQILQKNQADYILAAREFLRDSAFVLVSAQALDVNIKFPNQYEWAVRKARRHNTTKPDESKHGSAVKMTSIP
;
A
#
# COMPACT_ATOMS: atom_id res chain seq x y z
N MET A 1 -23.56 18.82 -36.42
CA MET A 1 -22.87 19.26 -35.20
C MET A 1 -21.83 18.20 -34.87
N SER A 2 -20.55 18.55 -34.91
CA SER A 2 -19.49 17.64 -34.42
C SER A 2 -19.67 17.47 -32.91
N GLY A 3 -19.63 16.23 -32.43
CA GLY A 3 -19.72 15.93 -30.99
C GLY A 3 -18.58 16.58 -30.18
N PRO A 4 -18.61 16.44 -28.83
CA PRO A 4 -17.57 16.99 -27.97
C PRO A 4 -16.20 16.40 -28.33
N VAL A 5 -15.17 17.25 -28.33
CA VAL A 5 -13.78 16.84 -28.53
C VAL A 5 -13.31 16.05 -27.30
N PRO A 6 -12.73 14.85 -27.44
CA PRO A 6 -12.24 14.07 -26.31
C PRO A 6 -11.14 14.79 -25.52
N SER A 7 -11.10 14.53 -24.21
CA SER A 7 -10.03 15.01 -23.34
C SER A 7 -8.71 14.28 -23.62
N LEU A 8 -7.59 15.01 -23.56
CA LEU A 8 -6.23 14.46 -23.58
C LEU A 8 -5.66 14.28 -22.16
N ALA A 9 -6.50 14.22 -21.13
CA ALA A 9 -6.08 14.10 -19.73
C ALA A 9 -5.51 12.72 -19.37
N ALA A 10 -5.91 11.67 -20.09
CA ALA A 10 -5.47 10.31 -19.82
C ALA A 10 -4.03 10.05 -20.30
N ASN A 11 -3.29 9.24 -19.55
CA ASN A 11 -1.90 8.87 -19.80
C ASN A 11 -1.72 7.34 -19.94
N ILE A 12 -2.68 6.64 -20.56
CA ILE A 12 -2.75 5.17 -20.56
C ILE A 12 -1.86 4.48 -21.61
N GLU A 13 -1.58 5.11 -22.76
CA GLU A 13 -0.82 4.46 -23.85
C GLU A 13 0.65 4.22 -23.47
N LYS A 14 1.24 5.20 -22.79
CA LYS A 14 2.56 5.10 -22.16
C LYS A 14 2.49 5.78 -20.78
N PRO A 15 2.23 5.00 -19.71
CA PRO A 15 2.08 5.54 -18.36
C PRO A 15 3.28 6.36 -17.90
N PRO A 16 3.07 7.41 -17.10
CA PRO A 16 4.16 8.09 -16.40
C PRO A 16 4.98 7.09 -15.58
N GLY A 17 6.30 7.28 -15.48
CA GLY A 17 7.18 6.31 -14.80
C GLY A 17 7.58 5.11 -15.66
N THR A 18 7.11 5.01 -16.91
CA THR A 18 7.61 4.02 -17.88
C THR A 18 8.93 4.51 -18.50
N PRO A 19 9.99 3.69 -18.62
CA PRO A 19 11.20 4.07 -19.34
C PRO A 19 10.95 4.54 -20.78
N ILE A 20 11.68 5.56 -21.19
CA ILE A 20 11.67 6.05 -22.58
C ILE A 20 12.48 5.11 -23.46
N ASP A 21 13.69 4.76 -23.01
CA ASP A 21 14.57 3.79 -23.64
C ASP A 21 14.27 2.37 -23.11
N PRO A 22 13.89 1.40 -23.97
CA PRO A 22 13.72 0.02 -23.57
C PRO A 22 14.97 -0.60 -22.90
N ALA A 23 16.18 -0.16 -23.24
CA ALA A 23 17.41 -0.67 -22.63
C ALA A 23 17.51 -0.35 -21.13
N ASP A 24 16.90 0.76 -20.69
CA ASP A 24 16.83 1.10 -19.26
C ASP A 24 15.94 0.11 -18.49
N ALA A 25 14.85 -0.36 -19.10
CA ALA A 25 13.96 -1.35 -18.50
C ALA A 25 14.61 -2.74 -18.38
N GLU A 26 15.60 -3.06 -19.22
CA GLU A 26 16.39 -4.30 -19.12
C GLU A 26 17.47 -4.19 -18.03
N ARG A 27 18.07 -3.00 -17.87
CA ARG A 27 19.14 -2.74 -16.91
C ARG A 27 18.65 -2.56 -15.48
N VAL A 28 17.52 -1.88 -15.29
CA VAL A 28 17.01 -1.44 -13.98
C VAL A 28 15.68 -2.13 -13.68
N LYS A 29 15.70 -3.14 -12.81
CA LYS A 29 14.53 -3.97 -12.50
C LYS A 29 13.38 -3.16 -11.92
N LEU A 30 13.66 -2.10 -11.16
CA LEU A 30 12.65 -1.24 -10.56
C LEU A 30 11.69 -0.66 -11.62
N PHE A 31 12.20 -0.35 -12.81
CA PHE A 31 11.41 0.20 -13.94
C PHE A 31 11.07 -0.83 -15.01
N GLN A 32 11.37 -2.10 -14.77
CA GLN A 32 10.96 -3.20 -15.65
C GLN A 32 9.46 -3.48 -15.45
N PRO A 33 8.66 -3.52 -16.52
CA PRO A 33 7.27 -3.96 -16.42
C PRO A 33 7.16 -5.37 -15.84
N PHE A 34 6.10 -5.62 -15.07
CA PHE A 34 5.86 -6.90 -14.43
C PHE A 34 4.43 -7.38 -14.65
N GLN A 35 4.29 -8.55 -15.26
CA GLN A 35 3.00 -9.20 -15.48
C GLN A 35 2.64 -10.09 -14.29
N GLN A 36 1.45 -9.89 -13.72
CA GLN A 36 0.85 -10.79 -12.75
C GLN A 36 -0.59 -11.10 -13.15
N LYS A 37 -0.83 -12.36 -13.55
CA LYS A 37 -2.11 -12.78 -14.17
C LYS A 37 -2.50 -11.84 -15.32
N SER A 38 -3.67 -11.21 -15.29
CA SER A 38 -4.13 -10.25 -16.30
C SER A 38 -3.58 -8.83 -16.15
N VAL A 39 -2.93 -8.51 -15.04
CA VAL A 39 -2.49 -7.15 -14.70
C VAL A 39 -1.02 -6.95 -15.02
N THR A 40 -0.70 -5.89 -15.78
CA THR A 40 0.68 -5.48 -16.06
C THR A 40 0.98 -4.21 -15.28
N LEU A 41 1.90 -4.27 -14.32
CA LEU A 41 2.47 -3.06 -13.72
C LEU A 41 3.57 -2.54 -14.65
N HIS A 42 3.55 -1.25 -15.01
CA HIS A 42 4.59 -0.67 -15.89
C HIS A 42 5.94 -0.45 -15.20
N ASN A 43 5.98 -0.54 -13.87
CA ASN A 43 7.19 -0.64 -13.05
C ASN A 43 6.87 -1.36 -11.72
N ARG A 44 7.90 -1.66 -10.92
CA ARG A 44 7.78 -2.44 -9.68
C ARG A 44 7.69 -1.60 -8.40
N LEU A 45 7.57 -0.27 -8.53
CA LEU A 45 7.47 0.66 -7.41
C LEU A 45 6.00 1.06 -7.20
N GLY A 46 5.44 0.66 -6.06
CA GLY A 46 4.05 0.89 -5.71
C GLY A 46 3.86 1.76 -4.46
N VAL A 47 2.67 2.36 -4.38
CA VAL A 47 2.19 3.05 -3.18
C VAL A 47 1.58 2.02 -2.23
N SER A 48 2.11 1.94 -1.01
CA SER A 48 1.57 1.10 0.07
C SER A 48 0.26 1.69 0.62
N PRO A 49 -0.68 0.88 1.15
CA PRO A 49 -1.89 1.40 1.78
C PRO A 49 -1.56 2.28 2.99
N MET A 50 -2.12 3.49 3.02
CA MET A 50 -1.93 4.47 4.09
C MET A 50 -3.26 5.08 4.46
N CYS A 51 -3.74 4.82 5.68
CA CYS A 51 -4.99 5.40 6.17
C CYS A 51 -4.93 6.93 6.17
N MET A 52 -5.94 7.55 5.57
CA MET A 52 -6.03 9.00 5.44
C MET A 52 -6.99 9.61 6.44
N TYR A 53 -7.82 8.80 7.11
CA TYR A 53 -8.75 9.24 8.16
C TYR A 53 -9.62 10.42 7.72
N SER A 54 -10.08 10.36 6.47
CA SER A 54 -10.71 11.48 5.75
C SER A 54 -12.08 11.13 5.18
N SER A 55 -12.60 9.93 5.43
CA SER A 55 -13.90 9.48 4.94
C SER A 55 -15.05 9.96 5.82
N VAL A 56 -16.26 9.95 5.26
CA VAL A 56 -17.51 10.20 6.00
C VAL A 56 -18.37 8.95 5.88
N ASP A 57 -18.60 8.27 6.99
CA ASP A 57 -19.34 6.99 7.02
C ASP A 57 -18.79 5.96 6.01
N GLY A 58 -17.45 5.86 5.92
CA GLY A 58 -16.79 4.95 4.97
C GLY A 58 -16.74 5.42 3.51
N HIS A 59 -17.48 6.48 3.15
CA HIS A 59 -17.46 7.02 1.80
C HIS A 59 -16.16 7.79 1.53
N LEU A 60 -15.44 7.37 0.49
CA LEU A 60 -14.37 8.15 -0.11
C LEU A 60 -14.96 9.46 -0.69
N ASN A 61 -14.11 10.47 -0.83
CA ASN A 61 -14.53 11.81 -1.23
C ASN A 61 -13.42 12.53 -2.00
N ASP A 62 -13.60 13.83 -2.25
CA ASP A 62 -12.68 14.62 -3.05
C ASP A 62 -11.25 14.67 -2.50
N PHE A 63 -11.06 14.52 -1.18
CA PHE A 63 -9.72 14.36 -0.60
C PHE A 63 -9.01 13.15 -1.21
N HIS A 64 -9.70 12.01 -1.31
CA HIS A 64 -9.14 10.76 -1.80
C HIS A 64 -8.90 10.81 -3.31
N VAL A 65 -9.80 11.47 -4.06
CA VAL A 65 -9.63 11.72 -5.50
C VAL A 65 -8.36 12.54 -5.74
N LEU A 66 -8.17 13.63 -4.98
CA LEU A 66 -6.97 14.48 -5.08
C LEU A 66 -5.72 13.74 -4.63
N HIS A 67 -5.77 13.04 -3.50
CA HIS A 67 -4.65 12.30 -2.93
C HIS A 67 -4.15 11.23 -3.90
N TYR A 68 -4.98 10.25 -4.25
CA TYR A 68 -4.57 9.15 -5.12
C TYR A 68 -4.32 9.60 -6.56
N GLY A 69 -5.05 10.61 -7.05
CA GLY A 69 -4.79 11.22 -8.34
C GLY A 69 -3.41 11.87 -8.40
N SER A 70 -3.01 12.58 -7.33
CA SER A 70 -1.68 13.19 -7.25
C SER A 70 -0.56 12.16 -7.27
N LEU A 71 -0.75 11.00 -6.65
CA LEU A 71 0.23 9.90 -6.64
C LEU A 71 0.28 9.18 -7.98
N ALA A 72 -0.87 8.80 -8.55
CA ALA A 72 -0.95 8.10 -9.83
C ALA A 72 -0.35 8.92 -10.98
N LEU A 73 -0.54 10.25 -10.94
CA LEU A 73 0.05 11.18 -11.90
C LEU A 73 1.59 11.17 -11.89
N LYS A 74 2.23 10.65 -10.85
CA LYS A 74 3.69 10.56 -10.71
C LYS A 74 4.26 9.19 -11.08
N GLY A 75 3.42 8.29 -11.56
CA GLY A 75 3.84 7.09 -12.27
C GLY A 75 4.19 5.84 -11.46
N PRO A 76 3.71 5.61 -10.22
CA PRO A 76 3.90 4.31 -9.58
C PRO A 76 3.19 3.22 -10.39
N GLY A 77 3.74 2.01 -10.43
CA GLY A 77 3.16 0.87 -11.13
C GLY A 77 1.78 0.48 -10.58
N ILE A 78 1.63 0.59 -9.26
CA ILE A 78 0.41 0.29 -8.51
C ILE A 78 0.18 1.35 -7.43
N VAL A 79 -1.09 1.69 -7.21
CA VAL A 79 -1.53 2.50 -6.06
C VAL A 79 -2.50 1.67 -5.24
N ILE A 80 -2.11 1.25 -4.04
CA ILE A 80 -2.97 0.49 -3.14
C ILE A 80 -3.72 1.48 -2.25
N ILE A 81 -5.03 1.57 -2.43
CA ILE A 81 -5.94 2.36 -1.60
C ILE A 81 -5.92 1.84 -0.17
N GLU A 82 -6.09 2.75 0.78
CA GLU A 82 -5.99 2.51 2.22
C GLU A 82 -6.90 1.39 2.74
N ALA A 83 -6.61 0.94 3.97
CA ALA A 83 -7.40 -0.06 4.67
C ALA A 83 -8.89 0.34 4.69
N SER A 84 -9.69 -0.39 3.91
CA SER A 84 -11.11 -0.17 3.73
C SER A 84 -11.90 -1.20 4.53
N ALA A 85 -12.63 -0.73 5.54
CA ALA A 85 -13.28 -1.62 6.50
C ALA A 85 -14.40 -2.45 5.85
N VAL A 86 -14.45 -3.74 6.17
CA VAL A 86 -15.46 -4.68 5.63
C VAL A 86 -16.81 -4.61 6.36
N VAL A 87 -16.81 -4.01 7.56
CA VAL A 87 -17.99 -3.72 8.40
C VAL A 87 -17.77 -2.38 9.12
N PRO A 88 -18.83 -1.64 9.53
CA PRO A 88 -18.69 -0.33 10.18
C PRO A 88 -17.80 -0.36 11.43
N GLU A 89 -17.98 -1.35 12.30
CA GLU A 89 -17.23 -1.53 13.56
C GLU A 89 -15.80 -2.03 13.34
N GLY A 90 -15.48 -2.44 12.11
CA GLY A 90 -14.16 -2.90 11.68
C GLY A 90 -13.21 -1.77 11.28
N ARG A 91 -13.65 -0.51 11.34
CA ARG A 91 -12.78 0.66 11.12
C ARG A 91 -11.77 0.83 12.25
N ILE A 92 -10.65 1.51 11.99
CA ILE A 92 -9.72 1.98 13.03
C ILE A 92 -10.36 3.20 13.70
N THR A 93 -10.74 4.20 12.89
CA THR A 93 -11.34 5.47 13.34
C THR A 93 -12.70 5.70 12.68
N PRO A 94 -13.56 6.58 13.20
CA PRO A 94 -14.83 6.88 12.52
C PRO A 94 -14.66 7.47 11.11
N GLN A 95 -13.49 8.05 10.81
CA GLN A 95 -13.16 8.66 9.52
C GLN A 95 -12.41 7.70 8.57
N ASP A 96 -12.33 6.42 8.88
CA ASP A 96 -11.77 5.41 7.97
C ASP A 96 -12.69 5.16 6.78
N SER A 97 -12.07 4.78 5.66
CA SER A 97 -12.77 4.29 4.47
C SER A 97 -13.46 2.95 4.72
N GLY A 98 -14.50 2.68 3.93
CA GLY A 98 -15.36 1.52 4.10
C GLY A 98 -15.74 0.84 2.81
N LEU A 99 -16.11 -0.44 2.90
CA LEU A 99 -16.64 -1.21 1.77
C LEU A 99 -17.71 -2.23 2.19
N TRP A 100 -18.46 -1.89 3.25
CA TRP A 100 -19.55 -2.72 3.79
C TRP A 100 -20.91 -2.49 3.12
N ASN A 101 -21.08 -1.39 2.38
CA ASN A 101 -22.34 -1.02 1.71
C ASN A 101 -22.13 -0.78 0.20
N ASP A 102 -23.15 -1.11 -0.60
CA ASP A 102 -23.15 -0.86 -2.06
C ASP A 102 -23.06 0.64 -2.38
N SER A 103 -23.50 1.53 -1.48
CA SER A 103 -23.35 2.97 -1.62
C SER A 103 -21.89 3.42 -1.77
N HIS A 104 -20.92 2.66 -1.23
CA HIS A 104 -19.50 2.99 -1.30
C HIS A 104 -18.87 2.76 -2.67
N ILE A 105 -19.52 1.96 -3.54
CA ILE A 105 -18.97 1.54 -4.83
C ILE A 105 -18.70 2.76 -5.73
N ASN A 106 -19.63 3.70 -5.79
CA ASN A 106 -19.52 4.85 -6.70
C ASN A 106 -18.37 5.78 -6.32
N ASP A 107 -18.17 6.02 -5.02
CA ASP A 107 -17.07 6.86 -4.55
C ASP A 107 -15.71 6.18 -4.71
N LEU A 108 -15.65 4.87 -4.45
CA LEU A 108 -14.46 4.08 -4.77
C LEU A 108 -14.15 4.10 -6.27
N LYS A 109 -15.17 3.93 -7.11
CA LYS A 109 -15.03 3.95 -8.57
C LYS A 109 -14.45 5.29 -9.06
N ARG A 110 -14.85 6.42 -8.49
CA ARG A 110 -14.27 7.74 -8.85
C ARG A 110 -12.76 7.78 -8.63
N VAL A 111 -12.28 7.22 -7.52
CA VAL A 111 -10.84 7.13 -7.21
C VAL A 111 -10.15 6.16 -8.17
N VAL A 112 -10.73 4.98 -8.39
CA VAL A 112 -10.22 3.97 -9.33
C VAL A 112 -10.08 4.53 -10.75
N ASP A 113 -11.09 5.22 -11.25
CA ASP A 113 -11.10 5.80 -12.59
C ASP A 113 -9.98 6.84 -12.75
N VAL A 114 -9.71 7.65 -11.72
CA VAL A 114 -8.58 8.60 -11.74
C VAL A 114 -7.24 7.87 -11.76
N ILE A 115 -7.04 6.85 -10.92
CA ILE A 115 -5.79 6.06 -10.91
C ILE A 115 -5.55 5.43 -12.30
N LYS A 116 -6.57 4.75 -12.85
CA LYS A 116 -6.51 4.12 -14.18
C LYS A 116 -6.27 5.12 -15.29
N SER A 117 -6.88 6.31 -15.21
CA SER A 117 -6.68 7.34 -16.23
C SER A 117 -5.22 7.78 -16.35
N GLN A 118 -4.42 7.61 -15.30
CA GLN A 118 -2.99 7.94 -15.30
C GLN A 118 -2.09 6.72 -15.61
N GLY A 119 -2.67 5.55 -15.87
CA GLY A 119 -1.93 4.35 -16.27
C GLY A 119 -1.37 3.53 -15.10
N SER A 120 -1.58 3.94 -13.85
CA SER A 120 -1.27 3.13 -12.66
C SER A 120 -2.35 2.08 -12.43
N THR A 121 -1.96 0.93 -11.86
CA THR A 121 -2.89 -0.12 -11.46
C THR A 121 -3.60 0.24 -10.16
N PRO A 122 -4.94 0.22 -10.08
CA PRO A 122 -5.68 0.45 -8.85
C PRO A 122 -5.73 -0.81 -7.98
N GLY A 123 -5.07 -0.76 -6.84
CA GLY A 123 -5.21 -1.73 -5.76
C GLY A 123 -6.06 -1.22 -4.61
N ILE A 124 -6.58 -2.11 -3.76
CA ILE A 124 -7.22 -1.74 -2.49
C ILE A 124 -6.87 -2.76 -1.41
N GLN A 125 -6.70 -2.28 -0.19
CA GLN A 125 -6.59 -3.14 0.98
C GLN A 125 -7.94 -3.24 1.70
N ILE A 126 -8.53 -4.43 1.82
CA ILE A 126 -9.73 -4.66 2.65
C ILE A 126 -9.33 -5.13 4.05
N ALA A 127 -9.98 -4.58 5.08
CA ALA A 127 -9.48 -4.68 6.45
C ALA A 127 -10.58 -4.80 7.52
N HIS A 128 -10.16 -5.24 8.70
CA HIS A 128 -10.94 -5.15 9.93
C HIS A 128 -9.98 -4.91 11.10
N ALA A 129 -10.14 -3.79 11.82
CA ALA A 129 -9.20 -3.34 12.85
C ALA A 129 -9.24 -4.19 14.14
N GLY A 130 -10.34 -4.90 14.39
CA GLY A 130 -10.43 -5.84 15.52
C GLY A 130 -10.22 -5.09 16.84
N ARG A 131 -9.38 -5.61 17.73
CA ARG A 131 -9.16 -5.04 19.08
C ARG A 131 -8.47 -3.67 19.12
N LYS A 132 -8.17 -3.11 17.94
CA LYS A 132 -7.60 -1.77 17.75
C LYS A 132 -8.57 -0.81 17.05
N ALA A 133 -9.84 -1.20 16.92
CA ALA A 133 -10.91 -0.36 16.39
C ALA A 133 -11.35 0.73 17.37
N SER A 134 -12.16 1.67 16.88
CA SER A 134 -12.77 2.76 17.65
C SER A 134 -11.78 3.74 18.27
N MET A 135 -10.61 3.95 17.65
CA MET A 135 -9.59 4.90 18.11
C MET A 135 -9.71 6.24 17.37
N SER A 136 -9.13 7.28 17.94
CA SER A 136 -9.05 8.59 17.28
C SER A 136 -8.03 8.61 16.13
N PRO A 137 -8.23 9.50 15.13
CA PRO A 137 -7.20 9.78 14.14
C PRO A 137 -5.89 10.23 14.79
N PRO A 138 -4.72 9.80 14.28
CA PRO A 138 -3.44 10.01 14.94
C PRO A 138 -3.05 11.49 15.10
N PHE A 139 -3.58 12.38 14.26
CA PHE A 139 -3.36 13.83 14.36
C PHE A 139 -4.28 14.53 15.39
N LYS A 140 -5.27 13.82 15.94
CA LYS A 140 -6.08 14.28 17.08
C LYS A 140 -5.56 13.76 18.42
N GLY A 141 -4.84 12.63 18.41
CA GLY A 141 -4.26 12.00 19.59
C GLY A 141 -4.23 10.48 19.47
N ASP A 142 -4.00 9.81 20.60
CA ASP A 142 -4.09 8.34 20.74
C ASP A 142 -5.03 8.04 21.91
N TYR A 143 -6.33 7.98 21.62
CA TYR A 143 -7.38 7.72 22.61
C TYR A 143 -8.55 6.95 22.00
N LEU A 144 -9.26 6.20 22.84
CA LEU A 144 -10.50 5.55 22.46
C LEU A 144 -11.57 6.61 22.19
N GLU A 145 -12.13 6.60 20.98
CA GLU A 145 -13.16 7.53 20.56
C GLU A 145 -14.47 7.24 21.30
N ALA A 146 -15.09 8.28 21.86
CA ALA A 146 -16.34 8.13 22.60
C ALA A 146 -17.53 7.96 21.65
N GLU A 147 -18.61 7.32 22.11
CA GLU A 147 -19.85 7.17 21.32
C GLU A 147 -20.42 8.51 20.86
N ALA A 148 -20.31 9.56 21.69
CA ALA A 148 -20.75 10.91 21.37
C ALA A 148 -20.00 11.54 20.18
N ASP A 149 -18.77 11.07 19.91
CA ASP A 149 -17.90 11.53 18.83
C ASP A 149 -17.88 10.52 17.65
N GLY A 150 -18.79 9.55 17.65
CA GLY A 150 -18.95 8.55 16.60
C GLY A 150 -18.11 7.27 16.80
N GLY A 151 -17.49 7.09 17.97
CA GLY A 151 -16.85 5.84 18.36
C GLY A 151 -17.84 4.72 18.70
N TRP A 152 -17.33 3.50 18.87
CA TRP A 152 -18.07 2.29 19.20
C TRP A 152 -17.27 1.42 20.19
N PRO A 153 -16.92 1.93 21.39
CA PRO A 153 -16.08 1.21 22.36
C PRO A 153 -16.66 -0.16 22.74
N ASN A 154 -17.98 -0.31 22.76
CA ASN A 154 -18.66 -1.59 23.06
C ASN A 154 -18.79 -2.53 21.84
N GLY A 155 -18.48 -2.06 20.63
CA GLY A 155 -18.52 -2.83 19.39
C GLY A 155 -17.16 -3.37 18.93
N VAL A 156 -16.10 -3.15 19.72
CA VAL A 156 -14.76 -3.63 19.41
C VAL A 156 -14.69 -5.14 19.61
N VAL A 157 -14.11 -5.87 18.66
CA VAL A 157 -14.06 -7.35 18.66
C VAL A 157 -12.64 -7.88 18.54
N GLY A 158 -12.40 -9.11 18.99
CA GLY A 158 -11.11 -9.78 18.88
C GLY A 158 -11.22 -11.29 19.03
N PRO A 159 -10.08 -12.02 18.91
CA PRO A 159 -10.06 -13.46 19.18
C PRO A 159 -10.37 -13.78 20.64
N SER A 160 -10.00 -12.88 21.56
CA SER A 160 -10.12 -13.03 23.01
C SER A 160 -10.40 -11.65 23.63
N ASP A 161 -10.73 -11.61 24.92
CA ASP A 161 -11.24 -10.42 25.61
C ASP A 161 -10.15 -9.48 26.17
N ASN A 162 -8.93 -9.60 25.64
CA ASN A 162 -7.76 -8.82 26.03
C ASN A 162 -7.55 -7.59 25.13
N ALA A 163 -7.65 -6.40 25.72
CA ALA A 163 -7.35 -5.13 25.06
C ALA A 163 -5.90 -5.10 24.53
N TYR A 164 -5.67 -4.32 23.47
CA TYR A 164 -4.32 -4.09 22.93
C TYR A 164 -3.43 -3.32 23.93
N ALA A 165 -4.00 -2.30 24.58
CA ALA A 165 -3.34 -1.45 25.57
C ALA A 165 -4.36 -0.96 26.62
N PRO A 166 -3.94 -0.42 27.78
CA PRO A 166 -4.85 0.01 28.85
C PRO A 166 -5.91 1.05 28.45
N HIS A 167 -5.61 1.93 27.47
CA HIS A 167 -6.53 2.96 26.98
C HIS A 167 -7.40 2.52 25.81
N TYR A 168 -7.26 1.28 25.34
CA TYR A 168 -8.10 0.71 24.28
C TYR A 168 -9.34 0.05 24.88
N ALA A 169 -10.38 -0.11 24.08
CA ALA A 169 -11.56 -0.86 24.47
C ALA A 169 -11.22 -2.32 24.79
N LYS A 170 -11.94 -2.89 25.76
CA LYS A 170 -11.95 -4.33 25.98
C LYS A 170 -12.74 -4.99 24.84
N PRO A 171 -12.11 -5.83 23.99
CA PRO A 171 -12.82 -6.44 22.86
C PRO A 171 -13.81 -7.51 23.34
N HIS A 172 -14.93 -7.63 22.63
CA HIS A 172 -15.77 -8.83 22.64
C HIS A 172 -15.03 -9.99 21.97
N ALA A 173 -14.96 -11.14 22.64
CA ALA A 173 -14.37 -12.34 22.07
C ALA A 173 -15.36 -12.97 21.08
N LEU A 174 -15.01 -12.94 19.80
CA LEU A 174 -15.89 -13.43 18.73
C LEU A 174 -16.33 -14.88 18.96
N THR A 175 -17.59 -15.17 18.75
CA THR A 175 -18.11 -16.52 18.63
C THR A 175 -17.74 -17.12 17.28
N VAL A 176 -17.79 -18.45 17.16
CA VAL A 176 -17.59 -19.15 15.87
C VAL A 176 -18.59 -18.66 14.80
N GLN A 177 -19.81 -18.30 15.19
CA GLN A 177 -20.81 -17.80 14.25
C GLN A 177 -20.47 -16.39 13.74
N GLU A 178 -20.00 -15.50 14.62
CA GLU A 178 -19.56 -14.16 14.22
C GLU A 178 -18.31 -14.21 13.33
N ILE A 179 -17.38 -15.15 13.59
CA ILE A 179 -16.23 -15.41 12.71
C ILE A 179 -16.71 -15.73 11.29
N LYS A 180 -17.69 -16.63 11.14
CA LYS A 180 -18.27 -17.00 9.82
C LYS A 180 -18.97 -15.82 9.14
N GLN A 181 -19.66 -14.97 9.89
CA GLN A 181 -20.28 -13.75 9.36
C GLN A 181 -19.23 -12.75 8.85
N LEU A 182 -18.11 -12.62 9.57
CA LEU A 182 -17.00 -11.76 9.14
C LEU A 182 -16.33 -12.31 7.88
N VAL A 183 -16.18 -13.63 7.72
CA VAL A 183 -15.72 -14.23 6.44
C VAL A 183 -16.59 -13.74 5.28
N GLN A 184 -17.92 -13.77 5.43
CA GLN A 184 -18.83 -13.26 4.39
C GLN A 184 -18.65 -11.75 4.17
N SER A 185 -18.40 -10.98 5.22
CA SER A 185 -18.18 -9.53 5.09
C SER A 185 -16.93 -9.20 4.24
N PHE A 186 -15.85 -9.98 4.39
CA PHE A 186 -14.67 -9.87 3.51
C PHE A 186 -15.00 -10.23 2.06
N VAL A 187 -15.82 -11.26 1.83
CA VAL A 187 -16.30 -11.64 0.48
C VAL A 187 -17.10 -10.51 -0.15
N ASP A 188 -18.06 -9.95 0.59
CA ASP A 188 -18.93 -8.89 0.07
C ASP A 188 -18.11 -7.63 -0.27
N ALA A 189 -17.11 -7.28 0.55
CA ALA A 189 -16.18 -6.20 0.26
C ALA A 189 -15.35 -6.47 -1.00
N ALA A 190 -14.84 -7.70 -1.20
CA ALA A 190 -14.11 -8.09 -2.41
C ALA A 190 -14.98 -7.95 -3.68
N VAL A 191 -16.25 -8.38 -3.61
CA VAL A 191 -17.21 -8.24 -4.72
C VAL A 191 -17.47 -6.76 -5.03
N ARG A 192 -17.61 -5.91 -4.02
CA ARG A 192 -17.77 -4.46 -4.21
C ARG A 192 -16.52 -3.81 -4.80
N ALA A 193 -15.33 -4.22 -4.37
CA ALA A 193 -14.07 -3.77 -4.95
C ALA A 193 -14.00 -4.11 -6.45
N ASP A 194 -14.40 -5.32 -6.84
CA ASP A 194 -14.43 -5.74 -8.24
C ASP A 194 -15.38 -4.87 -9.07
N LYS A 195 -16.61 -4.66 -8.57
CA LYS A 195 -17.62 -3.78 -9.18
C LYS A 195 -17.12 -2.33 -9.36
N ALA A 196 -16.30 -1.84 -8.43
CA ALA A 196 -15.70 -0.51 -8.53
C ALA A 196 -14.55 -0.43 -9.55
N GLY A 197 -14.05 -1.56 -10.06
CA GLY A 197 -13.01 -1.63 -11.07
C GLY A 197 -11.59 -1.84 -10.52
N ILE A 198 -11.46 -2.27 -9.26
CA ILE A 198 -10.16 -2.64 -8.67
C ILE A 198 -9.53 -3.78 -9.46
N GLU A 199 -8.21 -3.74 -9.62
CA GLU A 199 -7.44 -4.72 -10.38
C GLU A 199 -6.57 -5.61 -9.48
N VAL A 200 -6.18 -5.12 -8.30
CA VAL A 200 -5.43 -5.89 -7.29
C VAL A 200 -6.13 -5.76 -5.93
N LEU A 201 -6.53 -6.89 -5.34
CA LEU A 201 -7.11 -6.93 -4.00
C LEU A 201 -6.06 -7.36 -2.99
N GLU A 202 -5.90 -6.62 -1.90
CA GLU A 202 -5.04 -7.00 -0.77
C GLU A 202 -5.89 -7.25 0.48
N ILE A 203 -5.71 -8.40 1.13
CA ILE A 203 -6.34 -8.69 2.43
C ILE A 203 -5.39 -8.25 3.54
N HIS A 204 -5.89 -7.41 4.47
CA HIS A 204 -5.09 -6.98 5.60
C HIS A 204 -5.06 -8.03 6.72
N ALA A 205 -3.93 -8.73 6.85
CA ALA A 205 -3.69 -9.70 7.91
C ALA A 205 -2.41 -9.38 8.72
N ALA A 206 -2.18 -8.10 8.98
CA ALA A 206 -0.98 -7.57 9.62
C ALA A 206 -1.33 -6.55 10.73
N HIS A 207 -0.28 -5.97 11.31
CA HIS A 207 -0.32 -4.81 12.21
C HIS A 207 -1.17 -4.97 13.48
N GLY A 208 -1.44 -6.22 13.90
CA GLY A 208 -2.25 -6.49 15.09
C GLY A 208 -3.74 -6.21 14.94
N TYR A 209 -4.21 -5.98 13.72
CA TYR A 209 -5.65 -5.93 13.42
C TYR A 209 -6.25 -7.33 13.45
N LEU A 210 -7.51 -7.47 13.05
CA LEU A 210 -8.31 -8.66 13.36
C LEU A 210 -7.60 -9.98 13.00
N LEU A 211 -7.31 -10.23 11.71
CA LEU A 211 -6.68 -11.49 11.29
C LEU A 211 -5.30 -11.69 11.92
N SER A 212 -4.47 -10.64 11.97
CA SER A 212 -3.15 -10.69 12.61
C SER A 212 -3.23 -11.05 14.10
N SER A 213 -4.25 -10.56 14.80
CA SER A 213 -4.44 -10.86 16.22
C SER A 213 -4.90 -12.31 16.47
N PHE A 214 -5.56 -12.95 15.50
CA PHE A 214 -5.84 -14.39 15.57
C PHE A 214 -4.57 -15.22 15.40
N PHE A 215 -3.63 -14.77 14.56
CA PHE A 215 -2.42 -15.53 14.27
C PHE A 215 -1.51 -15.68 15.46
N SER A 216 -1.37 -14.68 16.33
CA SER A 216 -0.41 -14.73 17.44
C SER A 216 -1.00 -15.32 18.71
N GLY A 217 -0.29 -16.27 19.32
CA GLY A 217 -0.67 -16.79 20.64
C GLY A 217 -0.54 -15.76 21.76
N ASN A 218 0.13 -14.62 21.54
CA ASN A 218 0.19 -13.50 22.48
C ASN A 218 -1.15 -12.79 22.63
N SER A 219 -1.94 -12.72 21.55
CA SER A 219 -3.25 -12.05 21.51
C SER A 219 -4.43 -13.02 21.49
N ASN A 220 -4.27 -14.18 20.87
CA ASN A 220 -5.31 -15.19 20.75
C ASN A 220 -5.19 -16.23 21.88
N LYS A 221 -6.11 -16.16 22.85
CA LYS A 221 -6.19 -17.05 24.01
C LYS A 221 -7.36 -18.04 23.90
N ARG A 222 -7.90 -18.25 22.70
CA ARG A 222 -9.02 -19.18 22.48
C ARG A 222 -8.60 -20.62 22.72
N THR A 223 -9.56 -21.43 23.14
CA THR A 223 -9.43 -22.87 23.37
C THR A 223 -10.27 -23.72 22.42
N ASP A 224 -10.95 -23.08 21.47
CA ASP A 224 -11.73 -23.73 20.41
C ASP A 224 -10.89 -23.95 19.14
N GLU A 225 -11.54 -24.28 18.02
CA GLU A 225 -10.87 -24.54 16.74
C GLU A 225 -10.15 -23.34 16.11
N TYR A 226 -10.25 -22.15 16.70
CA TYR A 226 -9.61 -20.92 16.23
C TYR A 226 -8.46 -20.43 17.13
N GLY A 227 -8.03 -21.21 18.14
CA GLY A 227 -6.85 -20.88 18.96
C GLY A 227 -6.03 -22.09 19.44
N GLY A 228 -4.97 -21.80 20.18
CA GLY A 228 -4.00 -22.79 20.62
C GLY A 228 -2.96 -23.11 19.54
N SER A 229 -3.15 -24.20 18.80
CA SER A 229 -2.16 -24.65 17.80
C SER A 229 -1.96 -23.65 16.67
N PHE A 230 -0.86 -23.77 15.94
CA PHE A 230 -0.59 -22.97 14.74
C PHE A 230 -1.74 -23.10 13.73
N GLU A 231 -2.20 -24.33 13.45
CA GLU A 231 -3.26 -24.62 12.50
C GLU A 231 -4.58 -23.95 12.88
N ASN A 232 -4.91 -23.94 14.17
CA ASN A 232 -6.12 -23.30 14.67
C ASN A 232 -6.01 -21.76 14.61
N ARG A 233 -4.88 -21.19 15.01
CA ARG A 233 -4.66 -19.73 15.00
C ARG A 233 -4.75 -19.14 13.59
N ILE A 234 -4.26 -19.84 12.57
CA ILE A 234 -4.32 -19.36 11.18
C ILE A 234 -5.66 -19.67 10.49
N ARG A 235 -6.51 -20.53 11.07
CA ARG A 235 -7.74 -21.04 10.44
C ARG A 235 -8.63 -19.94 9.91
N PHE A 236 -8.92 -18.92 10.72
CA PHE A 236 -9.77 -17.81 10.30
C PHE A 236 -9.17 -17.04 9.11
N GLY A 237 -7.87 -16.77 9.12
CA GLY A 237 -7.19 -16.13 7.99
C GLY A 237 -7.25 -16.97 6.71
N LEU A 238 -7.10 -18.30 6.81
CA LEU A 238 -7.24 -19.21 5.68
C LEU A 238 -8.69 -19.26 5.16
N GLU A 239 -9.68 -19.27 6.04
CA GLU A 239 -11.10 -19.22 5.67
C GLU A 239 -11.45 -17.94 4.92
N VAL A 240 -10.96 -16.78 5.40
CA VAL A 240 -11.12 -15.49 4.69
C VAL A 240 -10.45 -15.53 3.32
N VAL A 241 -9.17 -15.91 3.25
CA VAL A 241 -8.43 -15.94 1.98
C VAL A 241 -9.10 -16.87 0.98
N LYS A 242 -9.52 -18.06 1.41
CA LYS A 242 -10.21 -19.00 0.54
C LYS A 242 -11.54 -18.43 0.03
N ALA A 243 -12.39 -17.92 0.93
CA ALA A 243 -13.69 -17.41 0.54
C ALA A 243 -13.58 -16.18 -0.38
N VAL A 244 -12.64 -15.27 -0.09
CA VAL A 244 -12.35 -14.12 -0.97
C VAL A 244 -11.80 -14.57 -2.31
N ARG A 245 -10.87 -15.54 -2.34
CA ARG A 245 -10.34 -16.06 -3.61
C ARG A 245 -11.44 -16.66 -4.47
N ASP A 246 -12.35 -17.44 -3.89
CA ASP A 246 -13.47 -18.08 -4.59
C ASP A 246 -14.45 -17.04 -5.19
N ALA A 247 -14.54 -15.83 -4.61
CA ALA A 247 -15.41 -14.74 -5.09
C ALA A 247 -14.70 -13.70 -5.97
N TRP A 248 -13.38 -13.53 -5.81
CA TRP A 248 -12.56 -12.60 -6.59
C TRP A 248 -12.25 -13.19 -7.97
N PRO A 249 -12.28 -12.43 -9.08
CA PRO A 249 -12.03 -13.00 -10.41
C PRO A 249 -10.65 -13.65 -10.53
N ASP A 250 -10.59 -14.91 -10.97
CA ASP A 250 -9.37 -15.73 -10.99
C ASP A 250 -8.21 -15.13 -11.81
N HIS A 251 -8.53 -14.30 -12.81
CA HIS A 251 -7.54 -13.62 -13.65
C HIS A 251 -6.97 -12.36 -12.99
N LYS A 252 -7.50 -11.91 -11.85
CA LYS A 252 -6.99 -10.76 -11.10
C LYS A 252 -6.13 -11.19 -9.90
N PRO A 253 -5.03 -10.47 -9.62
CA PRO A 253 -4.20 -10.76 -8.47
C PRO A 253 -4.92 -10.65 -7.12
N LEU A 254 -4.58 -11.56 -6.20
CA LEU A 254 -4.95 -11.50 -4.79
C LEU A 254 -3.67 -11.46 -3.93
N TRP A 255 -3.53 -10.40 -3.15
CA TRP A 255 -2.41 -10.16 -2.26
C TRP A 255 -2.86 -10.34 -0.81
N VAL A 256 -1.93 -10.68 0.08
CA VAL A 256 -2.17 -10.66 1.53
C VAL A 256 -1.01 -9.95 2.20
N ARG A 257 -1.33 -8.97 3.06
CA ARG A 257 -0.32 -8.33 3.90
C ARG A 257 -0.24 -9.02 5.25
N ILE A 258 0.96 -9.38 5.69
CA ILE A 258 1.19 -9.98 7.01
C ILE A 258 2.23 -9.21 7.84
N SER A 259 2.12 -9.32 9.16
CA SER A 259 3.21 -8.98 10.06
C SER A 259 4.10 -10.21 10.22
N CYS A 260 5.32 -10.17 9.68
CA CYS A 260 6.21 -11.32 9.64
C CYS A 260 6.85 -11.66 11.00
N ALA A 261 6.86 -10.72 11.93
CA ALA A 261 7.34 -10.89 13.31
C ALA A 261 6.70 -9.82 14.22
N GLU A 262 6.61 -10.09 15.52
CA GLU A 262 6.02 -9.17 16.51
C GLU A 262 7.04 -8.43 17.39
N TYR A 263 8.32 -8.79 17.29
CA TYR A 263 9.42 -8.23 18.10
C TYR A 263 9.29 -8.44 19.62
N VAL A 264 8.54 -9.46 20.06
CA VAL A 264 8.64 -9.96 21.43
C VAL A 264 10.05 -10.51 21.68
N ASN A 265 10.57 -11.25 20.70
CA ASN A 265 12.00 -11.46 20.57
C ASN A 265 12.65 -10.21 19.92
N PRO A 266 13.67 -9.58 20.53
CA PRO A 266 14.31 -8.39 19.97
C PRO A 266 15.11 -8.69 18.69
N ASP A 267 15.49 -9.94 18.43
CA ASP A 267 16.01 -10.35 17.13
C ASP A 267 14.84 -10.42 16.14
N PRO A 268 14.83 -9.61 15.06
CA PRO A 268 13.78 -9.65 14.05
C PRO A 268 13.55 -11.05 13.45
N MET A 269 14.61 -11.84 13.33
CA MET A 269 14.58 -13.20 12.79
C MET A 269 14.54 -14.27 13.88
N GLY A 270 14.35 -13.86 15.13
CA GLY A 270 14.27 -14.73 16.29
C GLY A 270 12.97 -15.53 16.35
N SER A 271 13.03 -16.67 17.03
CA SER A 271 11.86 -17.53 17.28
C SER A 271 11.01 -16.97 18.43
N ASP A 272 9.69 -17.09 18.27
CA ASP A 272 8.66 -16.84 19.28
C ASP A 272 7.53 -17.88 19.09
N PRO A 273 7.72 -19.11 19.60
CA PRO A 273 6.78 -20.21 19.35
C PRO A 273 5.43 -20.02 20.05
N ASP A 274 5.40 -19.26 21.15
CA ASP A 274 4.19 -18.95 21.91
C ASP A 274 3.43 -17.73 21.34
N GLY A 275 4.11 -16.92 20.53
CA GLY A 275 3.57 -15.76 19.84
C GLY A 275 3.54 -15.91 18.32
N TRP A 276 4.24 -15.01 17.63
CA TRP A 276 4.31 -14.99 16.17
C TRP A 276 5.68 -14.54 15.66
N ASP A 277 6.27 -15.38 14.81
CA ASP A 277 7.61 -15.21 14.26
C ASP A 277 7.67 -15.44 12.75
N ILE A 278 8.87 -15.26 12.18
CA ILE A 278 9.12 -15.43 10.75
C ILE A 278 8.93 -16.87 10.28
N TYR A 279 9.20 -17.86 11.12
CA TYR A 279 9.07 -19.27 10.75
C TYR A 279 7.60 -19.67 10.58
N GLN A 280 6.74 -19.20 11.47
CA GLN A 280 5.29 -19.33 11.35
C GLN A 280 4.75 -18.52 10.16
N SER A 281 5.30 -17.34 9.90
CA SER A 281 4.95 -16.52 8.73
C SER A 281 5.29 -17.23 7.40
N CYS A 282 6.45 -17.90 7.29
CA CYS A 282 6.79 -18.70 6.12
C CYS A 282 5.81 -19.87 5.91
N LYS A 283 5.42 -20.56 7.00
CA LYS A 283 4.41 -21.63 6.93
C LYS A 283 3.05 -21.08 6.48
N LEU A 284 2.61 -19.96 7.05
CA LEU A 284 1.36 -19.30 6.65
C LEU A 284 1.37 -18.88 5.18
N ALA A 285 2.47 -18.27 4.72
CA ALA A 285 2.64 -17.87 3.33
C ALA A 285 2.56 -19.08 2.37
N ALA A 286 3.10 -20.24 2.77
CA ALA A 286 2.97 -21.47 2.00
C ALA A 286 1.51 -21.97 1.93
N GLU A 287 0.73 -21.84 3.01
CA GLU A 287 -0.70 -22.16 2.97
C GLU A 287 -1.49 -21.16 2.10
N PHE A 288 -1.20 -19.86 2.19
CA PHE A 288 -1.80 -18.85 1.32
C PHE A 288 -1.51 -19.10 -0.16
N LYS A 289 -0.29 -19.52 -0.50
CA LYS A 289 0.06 -19.93 -1.87
C LYS A 289 -0.82 -21.07 -2.38
N LYS A 290 -1.10 -22.08 -1.55
CA LYS A 290 -2.01 -23.19 -1.92
C LYS A 290 -3.44 -22.72 -2.18
N LEU A 291 -3.85 -21.64 -1.52
CA LEU A 291 -5.16 -20.99 -1.70
C LEU A 291 -5.18 -19.98 -2.86
N GLY A 292 -4.12 -19.86 -3.66
CA GLY A 292 -4.11 -18.98 -4.83
C GLY A 292 -3.83 -17.51 -4.53
N VAL A 293 -3.19 -17.21 -3.40
CA VAL A 293 -2.58 -15.89 -3.17
C VAL A 293 -1.36 -15.74 -4.07
N ASP A 294 -1.24 -14.57 -4.69
CA ASP A 294 -0.19 -14.27 -5.66
C ASP A 294 1.03 -13.62 -5.00
N VAL A 295 0.80 -12.72 -4.03
CA VAL A 295 1.85 -11.96 -3.33
C VAL A 295 1.60 -11.88 -1.83
N VAL A 296 2.68 -11.99 -1.06
CA VAL A 296 2.69 -11.60 0.35
C VAL A 296 3.38 -10.24 0.52
N ASP A 297 2.63 -9.23 0.98
CA ASP A 297 3.19 -7.94 1.41
C ASP A 297 3.77 -8.09 2.84
N CYS A 298 5.09 -7.96 2.94
CA CYS A 298 5.86 -8.39 4.10
C CYS A 298 6.15 -7.21 5.04
N SER A 299 5.26 -6.98 6.01
CA SER A 299 5.45 -6.00 7.08
C SER A 299 5.83 -6.67 8.40
N SER A 300 5.70 -5.99 9.53
CA SER A 300 5.94 -6.55 10.86
C SER A 300 5.24 -5.73 11.94
N GLY A 301 5.15 -6.29 13.14
CA GLY A 301 4.74 -5.58 14.34
C GLY A 301 3.25 -5.28 14.46
N GLY A 302 2.95 -4.40 15.42
CA GLY A 302 1.64 -3.77 15.61
C GLY A 302 0.67 -4.52 16.53
N ASN A 303 0.94 -5.80 16.85
CA ASN A 303 0.07 -6.60 17.71
C ASN A 303 0.41 -6.51 19.19
N ILE A 304 1.68 -6.27 19.55
CA ILE A 304 2.11 -6.20 20.95
C ILE A 304 2.50 -4.76 21.29
N GLN A 305 2.06 -4.30 22.47
CA GLN A 305 2.44 -3.00 23.01
C GLN A 305 3.80 -3.08 23.71
N GLY A 306 4.57 -1.99 23.70
CA GLY A 306 5.80 -1.87 24.50
C GLY A 306 7.03 -2.56 23.90
N VAL A 307 6.89 -3.19 22.73
CA VAL A 307 8.02 -3.72 21.97
C VAL A 307 8.79 -2.58 21.28
N LYS A 308 10.09 -2.76 21.11
CA LYS A 308 10.94 -1.81 20.39
C LYS A 308 11.06 -2.24 18.93
N TYR A 309 10.68 -1.35 18.02
CA TYR A 309 10.82 -1.58 16.59
C TYR A 309 12.17 -1.09 16.08
N PRO A 310 12.82 -1.81 15.16
CA PRO A 310 13.95 -1.27 14.42
C PRO A 310 13.53 0.01 13.66
N SER A 311 14.39 1.03 13.66
CA SER A 311 14.18 2.29 12.95
C SER A 311 15.15 2.50 11.77
N ALA A 312 15.83 1.43 11.35
CA ALA A 312 16.80 1.47 10.26
C ALA A 312 16.11 1.34 8.88
N PRO A 313 16.68 1.91 7.80
CA PRO A 313 16.25 1.65 6.43
C PRO A 313 16.18 0.14 6.14
N MET A 314 15.21 -0.27 5.33
CA MET A 314 15.07 -1.65 4.82
C MET A 314 14.89 -2.75 5.89
N TYR A 315 14.54 -2.41 7.14
CA TYR A 315 14.55 -3.36 8.26
C TYR A 315 13.61 -4.58 8.11
N GLN A 316 12.62 -4.53 7.22
CA GLN A 316 11.70 -5.65 6.94
C GLN A 316 12.08 -6.44 5.67
N VAL A 317 13.08 -6.02 4.89
CA VAL A 317 13.44 -6.68 3.61
C VAL A 317 13.81 -8.15 3.82
N GLN A 318 14.50 -8.46 4.93
CA GLN A 318 14.84 -9.83 5.31
C GLN A 318 13.62 -10.76 5.45
N PHE A 319 12.45 -10.23 5.81
CA PHE A 319 11.21 -11.01 5.89
C PHE A 319 10.68 -11.37 4.51
N SER A 320 10.68 -10.40 3.59
CA SER A 320 10.34 -10.64 2.19
C SER A 320 11.27 -11.69 1.58
N GLU A 321 12.58 -11.57 1.81
CA GLU A 321 13.55 -12.54 1.32
C GLU A 321 13.30 -13.95 1.88
N ALA A 322 13.06 -14.07 3.19
CA ALA A 322 12.78 -15.33 3.85
C ALA A 322 11.49 -15.98 3.30
N ILE A 323 10.38 -15.23 3.24
CA ILE A 323 9.11 -15.76 2.74
C ILE A 323 9.23 -16.19 1.28
N LYS A 324 9.85 -15.36 0.44
CA LYS A 324 10.07 -15.66 -0.97
C LYS A 324 10.86 -16.96 -1.15
N ARG A 325 11.91 -17.16 -0.36
CA ARG A 325 12.75 -18.36 -0.42
C ARG A 325 12.05 -19.60 0.14
N GLU A 326 11.46 -19.51 1.33
CA GLU A 326 10.93 -20.67 2.05
C GLU A 326 9.53 -21.09 1.57
N ALA A 327 8.66 -20.15 1.19
CA ALA A 327 7.31 -20.44 0.69
C ALA A 327 7.22 -20.45 -0.85
N GLY A 328 8.23 -19.91 -1.54
CA GLY A 328 8.26 -19.85 -3.00
C GLY A 328 7.11 -19.04 -3.60
N ILE A 329 6.63 -18.02 -2.88
CA ILE A 329 5.58 -17.09 -3.32
C ILE A 329 6.21 -15.74 -3.66
N GLN A 330 5.59 -14.96 -4.55
CA GLN A 330 6.07 -13.61 -4.80
C GLN A 330 5.89 -12.73 -3.55
N THR A 331 6.75 -11.75 -3.37
CA THR A 331 6.70 -10.88 -2.20
C THR A 331 6.82 -9.41 -2.55
N ALA A 332 6.15 -8.57 -1.77
CA ALA A 332 6.37 -7.14 -1.75
C ALA A 332 7.19 -6.78 -0.51
N ALA A 333 8.26 -6.00 -0.69
CA ALA A 333 9.03 -5.44 0.41
C ALA A 333 8.56 -4.02 0.73
N VAL A 334 8.44 -3.73 2.02
CA VAL A 334 8.09 -2.42 2.58
C VAL A 334 8.99 -2.14 3.79
N GLY A 335 8.98 -0.92 4.32
CA GLY A 335 9.67 -0.58 5.58
C GLY A 335 10.90 0.27 5.36
N LEU A 336 10.70 1.59 5.41
CA LEU A 336 11.76 2.61 5.27
C LEU A 336 12.63 2.42 4.02
N ILE A 337 12.02 2.04 2.90
CA ILE A 337 12.63 2.10 1.56
C ILE A 337 12.34 3.49 1.03
N VAL A 338 13.35 4.37 1.08
CA VAL A 338 13.20 5.81 0.75
C VAL A 338 14.15 6.27 -0.36
N GLU A 339 15.03 5.38 -0.84
CA GLU A 339 15.96 5.66 -1.92
C GLU A 339 15.70 4.71 -3.10
N GLY A 340 15.70 5.24 -4.33
CA GLY A 340 15.53 4.43 -5.53
C GLY A 340 16.63 3.39 -5.71
N THR A 341 17.86 3.71 -5.29
CA THR A 341 19.00 2.78 -5.33
C THR A 341 18.83 1.58 -4.40
N ASP A 342 18.24 1.80 -3.22
CA ASP A 342 17.92 0.71 -2.27
C ASP A 342 16.82 -0.18 -2.85
N ALA A 343 15.76 0.43 -3.39
CA ALA A 343 14.67 -0.28 -4.06
C ALA A 343 15.18 -1.18 -5.21
N GLU A 344 16.04 -0.65 -6.08
CA GLU A 344 16.66 -1.43 -7.15
C GLU A 344 17.54 -2.55 -6.60
N GLN A 345 18.35 -2.28 -5.58
CA GLN A 345 19.25 -3.28 -5.02
C GLN A 345 18.48 -4.48 -4.43
N ILE A 346 17.35 -4.25 -3.76
CA ILE A 346 16.47 -5.29 -3.22
C ILE A 346 16.00 -6.24 -4.34
N LEU A 347 15.57 -5.67 -5.48
CA LEU A 347 15.11 -6.44 -6.65
C LEU A 347 16.26 -7.17 -7.34
N GLN A 348 17.44 -6.56 -7.44
CA GLN A 348 18.62 -7.21 -8.02
C GLN A 348 19.08 -8.40 -7.21
N LYS A 349 19.07 -8.28 -5.87
CA LYS A 349 19.36 -9.36 -4.93
C LYS A 349 18.25 -10.41 -4.81
N ASN A 350 17.15 -10.27 -5.57
CA ASN A 350 16.00 -11.17 -5.55
C ASN A 350 15.35 -11.29 -4.15
N GLN A 351 15.40 -10.22 -3.35
CA GLN A 351 14.84 -10.18 -2.00
C GLN A 351 13.33 -9.83 -2.00
N ALA A 352 12.81 -9.32 -3.11
CA ALA A 352 11.40 -9.06 -3.34
C ALA A 352 11.07 -9.09 -4.85
N ASP A 353 9.79 -9.15 -5.19
CA ASP A 353 9.29 -8.95 -6.56
C ASP A 353 8.76 -7.54 -6.80
N TYR A 354 8.25 -6.92 -5.72
CA TYR A 354 7.67 -5.58 -5.71
C TYR A 354 8.26 -4.75 -4.56
N ILE A 355 8.32 -3.43 -4.77
CA ILE A 355 8.70 -2.47 -3.74
C ILE A 355 7.49 -1.61 -3.42
N LEU A 356 7.11 -1.55 -2.16
CA LEU A 356 6.07 -0.65 -1.67
C LEU A 356 6.69 0.42 -0.78
N ALA A 357 6.39 1.68 -1.09
CA ALA A 357 6.74 2.81 -0.26
C ALA A 357 5.47 3.48 0.29
N ALA A 358 5.53 3.94 1.54
CA ALA A 358 4.43 4.61 2.22
C ALA A 358 4.77 6.08 2.43
N ARG A 359 5.34 6.41 3.60
CA ARG A 359 5.69 7.78 4.01
C ARG A 359 6.49 8.58 2.99
N GLU A 360 7.29 7.93 2.16
CA GLU A 360 8.04 8.64 1.13
C GLU A 360 7.14 9.28 0.07
N PHE A 361 6.09 8.58 -0.39
CA PHE A 361 5.10 9.16 -1.29
C PHE A 361 4.29 10.30 -0.68
N LEU A 362 4.14 10.33 0.66
CA LEU A 362 3.48 11.45 1.35
C LEU A 362 4.37 12.70 1.41
N ARG A 363 5.69 12.52 1.54
CA ARG A 363 6.66 13.62 1.59
C ARG A 363 7.01 14.13 0.20
N ASP A 364 7.23 13.19 -0.71
CA ASP A 364 7.56 13.44 -2.10
C ASP A 364 6.72 12.53 -3.01
N SER A 365 5.58 13.06 -3.46
CA SER A 365 4.72 12.37 -4.43
C SER A 365 5.46 12.00 -5.72
N ALA A 366 6.57 12.68 -6.06
CA ALA A 366 7.39 12.41 -7.24
C ALA A 366 8.47 11.35 -6.98
N PHE A 367 8.39 10.55 -5.92
CA PHE A 367 9.38 9.54 -5.55
C PHE A 367 9.80 8.59 -6.70
N VAL A 368 8.88 8.24 -7.61
CA VAL A 368 9.20 7.46 -8.82
C VAL A 368 10.17 8.21 -9.74
N LEU A 369 9.96 9.50 -9.95
CA LEU A 369 10.87 10.35 -10.72
C LEU A 369 12.21 10.51 -10.04
N VAL A 370 12.22 10.75 -8.72
CA VAL A 370 13.45 10.84 -7.94
C VAL A 370 14.25 9.54 -8.03
N SER A 371 13.57 8.40 -7.92
CA SER A 371 14.17 7.07 -8.09
C SER A 371 14.75 6.89 -9.49
N ALA A 372 14.05 7.32 -10.53
CA ALA A 372 14.52 7.26 -11.92
C ALA A 372 15.79 8.09 -12.12
N GLN A 373 15.83 9.31 -11.57
CA GLN A 373 17.00 10.18 -11.63
C GLN A 373 18.20 9.56 -10.90
N ALA A 374 17.99 8.99 -9.72
CA ALA A 374 19.04 8.33 -8.94
C ALA A 374 19.64 7.09 -9.66
N LEU A 375 18.86 6.45 -10.52
CA LEU A 375 19.24 5.24 -11.28
C LEU A 375 19.65 5.52 -12.73
N ASP A 376 19.72 6.80 -13.12
CA ASP A 376 19.98 7.26 -14.49
C ASP A 376 19.04 6.58 -15.50
N VAL A 377 17.73 6.62 -15.21
CA VAL A 377 16.66 6.12 -16.09
C VAL A 377 15.82 7.30 -16.56
N ASN A 378 15.70 7.44 -17.88
CA ASN A 378 14.84 8.47 -18.44
C ASN A 378 13.40 7.95 -18.54
N ILE A 379 12.50 8.46 -17.72
CA ILE A 379 11.09 8.03 -17.68
C ILE A 379 10.15 8.98 -18.41
N LYS A 380 9.03 8.43 -18.86
CA LYS A 380 7.89 9.18 -19.39
C LYS A 380 7.27 10.03 -18.28
N PHE A 381 7.07 11.31 -18.56
CA PHE A 381 6.26 12.23 -17.76
C PHE A 381 4.79 12.16 -18.24
N PRO A 382 3.82 12.60 -17.43
CA PRO A 382 2.47 12.86 -17.94
C PRO A 382 2.54 13.74 -19.19
N ASN A 383 1.68 13.48 -20.18
CA ASN A 383 1.64 14.20 -21.46
C ASN A 383 1.60 15.72 -21.25
N GLN A 384 0.87 16.17 -20.24
CA GLN A 384 0.68 17.58 -19.89
C GLN A 384 1.92 18.21 -19.22
N TYR A 385 2.89 17.40 -18.77
CA TYR A 385 4.11 17.83 -18.09
C TYR A 385 5.37 17.69 -18.95
N GLU A 386 5.28 17.14 -20.16
CA GLU A 386 6.45 16.92 -21.03
C GLU A 386 7.26 18.18 -21.34
N TRP A 387 6.63 19.35 -21.34
CA TRP A 387 7.34 20.62 -21.55
C TRP A 387 8.34 20.96 -20.45
N ALA A 388 8.22 20.37 -19.25
CA ALA A 388 9.11 20.63 -18.12
C ALA A 388 10.48 19.95 -18.30
N VAL A 389 10.53 18.86 -19.08
CA VAL A 389 11.77 18.12 -19.37
C VAL A 389 12.44 18.57 -20.67
N ARG A 390 11.79 19.42 -21.47
CA ARG A 390 12.41 20.01 -22.66
C ARG A 390 13.54 20.93 -22.21
N LYS A 391 14.78 20.64 -22.59
CA LYS A 391 15.90 21.58 -22.46
C LYS A 391 15.44 22.92 -23.04
N ALA A 392 15.42 23.97 -22.22
CA ALA A 392 15.00 25.30 -22.65
C ALA A 392 15.70 25.62 -23.98
N ARG A 393 14.93 26.00 -25.01
CA ARG A 393 15.51 26.60 -26.21
C ARG A 393 16.19 27.90 -25.75
N ARG A 394 17.47 27.84 -25.38
CA ARG A 394 18.32 29.02 -25.20
C ARG A 394 18.56 29.62 -26.58
N HIS A 395 17.56 30.30 -27.11
CA HIS A 395 17.70 31.25 -28.22
C HIS A 395 16.94 32.50 -27.80
N ASN A 396 17.51 33.22 -26.85
CA ASN A 396 17.32 34.66 -26.78
C ASN A 396 18.55 35.30 -27.43
N THR A 397 18.63 35.19 -28.76
CA THR A 397 19.54 36.01 -29.57
C THR A 397 18.96 37.42 -29.70
N THR A 398 18.84 38.11 -28.57
CA THR A 398 18.62 39.56 -28.52
C THR A 398 19.69 40.17 -27.63
N LYS A 399 20.95 39.98 -28.03
CA LYS A 399 22.00 40.97 -27.81
C LYS A 399 22.58 41.29 -29.18
N PRO A 400 22.46 42.53 -29.68
CA PRO A 400 23.26 42.96 -30.81
C PRO A 400 24.73 42.88 -30.42
N ASP A 401 25.53 42.36 -31.33
CA ASP A 401 26.98 42.31 -31.26
C ASP A 401 27.54 43.75 -31.31
N GLU A 402 27.90 44.33 -30.17
CA GLU A 402 28.61 45.63 -30.08
C GLU A 402 30.08 45.49 -30.45
N SER A 403 30.38 44.81 -31.55
CA SER A 403 31.73 44.72 -32.11
C SER A 403 31.73 45.05 -33.60
N LYS A 404 31.48 46.32 -33.94
CA LYS A 404 32.00 46.99 -35.17
C LYS A 404 31.62 48.47 -35.22
N HIS A 405 32.59 49.29 -35.66
CA HIS A 405 32.66 50.77 -35.77
C HIS A 405 33.26 51.41 -34.49
N GLY A 406 34.54 51.80 -34.41
CA GLY A 406 35.28 52.74 -35.29
C GLY A 406 34.74 54.15 -35.03
N SER A 407 35.44 55.17 -34.52
CA SER A 407 36.85 55.56 -34.63
C SER A 407 37.10 56.82 -33.76
N ALA A 408 38.34 56.93 -33.23
CA ALA A 408 39.13 58.09 -32.78
C ALA A 408 38.46 59.40 -32.29
N VAL A 409 38.89 59.91 -31.11
CA VAL A 409 39.58 61.21 -30.94
C VAL A 409 40.42 61.19 -29.64
N LYS A 410 41.70 61.57 -29.76
CA LYS A 410 42.65 61.88 -28.66
C LYS A 410 42.25 63.19 -27.95
N MET A 411 42.39 63.27 -26.63
CA MET A 411 42.92 64.49 -26.00
C MET A 411 43.70 64.21 -24.70
N THR A 412 44.80 64.93 -24.62
CA THR A 412 45.95 65.00 -23.70
C THR A 412 45.66 65.35 -22.23
N SER A 413 46.33 64.62 -21.33
CA SER A 413 47.06 65.02 -20.10
C SER A 413 46.60 66.18 -19.18
N ILE A 414 46.24 65.79 -17.94
CA ILE A 414 46.62 66.21 -16.55
C ILE A 414 46.67 67.73 -16.16
N PRO A 415 46.46 68.10 -14.87
CA PRO A 415 47.34 67.79 -13.73
C PRO A 415 46.75 66.94 -12.60
#